data_AF-A0A257LE49-F1
#
_entry.id   AF-A0A257LE49-F1
#
_cell.length_a   1.000
_cell.length_b   1.000
_cell.length_c   1.000
_cell.angle_alpha   90.00
_cell.angle_beta   90.00
_cell.angle_gamma   90.00
#
_symmetry.space_group_name_H-M   'P 1'
#
loop_
_entity.id
_entity.type
_entity.pdbx_description
1 polymer ?
#
loop_
_entity_poly.entity_id
_entity_poly.type
_entity_poly.pdbx_seq_one_letter_code
_entity_poly.pdbx_strand_id
1 'polypeptide(L)'
;MTFWNDLLRNDYKGTGYIDGGRKPITSWLYTALARNVPYDRFVAQLINPGAEAEGFANGILWRGAVNASMVPPMQAAQSVAQVFLGVNLKCASCHDSFINEYTLKDAYGLASVYSEGPIEIAECDKPTGHMGQVKFLYGELGMIDGKADPATRKQQLADIITGRTNGRLPRTIVNRLWQRFM
;
A
#
# COMPACT_ATOMS: atom_id res chain seq x y z
N MET A 1 6.35 -4.86 -19.64
CA MET A 1 6.43 -5.60 -18.35
C MET A 1 7.38 -4.94 -17.36
N THR A 2 8.66 -4.70 -17.69
CA THR A 2 9.71 -4.26 -16.74
C THR A 2 9.33 -3.05 -15.87
N PHE A 3 8.80 -1.97 -16.47
CA PHE A 3 8.37 -0.79 -15.71
C PHE A 3 7.42 -1.12 -14.55
N TRP A 4 6.37 -1.89 -14.82
CA TRP A 4 5.39 -2.28 -13.80
C TRP A 4 5.97 -3.30 -12.83
N ASN A 5 6.83 -4.20 -13.31
CA ASN A 5 7.48 -5.19 -12.46
C ASN A 5 8.32 -4.52 -11.36
N ASP A 6 9.11 -3.52 -11.75
CA ASP A 6 9.95 -2.75 -10.83
C ASP A 6 9.10 -1.88 -9.90
N LEU A 7 8.12 -1.16 -10.46
CA LEU A 7 7.27 -0.25 -9.69
C LEU A 7 6.43 -0.99 -8.64
N LEU A 8 5.88 -2.17 -8.97
CA LEU A 8 5.11 -3.00 -8.06
C LEU A 8 5.99 -3.88 -7.16
N ARG A 9 7.33 -3.73 -7.25
CA ARG A 9 8.32 -4.51 -6.51
C ARG A 9 8.09 -6.02 -6.69
N ASN A 10 7.62 -6.44 -7.87
CA ASN A 10 7.28 -7.81 -8.20
C ASN A 10 8.55 -8.60 -8.55
N ASP A 11 9.27 -9.01 -7.51
CA ASP A 11 10.41 -9.91 -7.66
C ASP A 11 9.92 -11.37 -7.79
N TYR A 12 10.84 -12.27 -8.13
CA TYR A 12 10.61 -13.71 -8.22
C TYR A 12 11.56 -14.50 -7.30
N LYS A 13 12.49 -13.82 -6.61
CA LYS A 13 13.35 -14.42 -5.58
C LYS A 13 13.53 -13.46 -4.40
N GLY A 14 13.85 -14.00 -3.23
CA GLY A 14 14.18 -13.21 -2.04
C GLY A 14 13.47 -13.71 -0.79
N THR A 15 13.78 -13.09 0.36
CA THR A 15 13.29 -13.53 1.68
C THR A 15 11.77 -13.56 1.77
N GLY A 16 11.08 -12.65 1.07
CA GLY A 16 9.61 -12.58 1.02
C GLY A 16 8.88 -13.73 0.35
N TYR A 17 9.58 -14.61 -0.36
CA TYR A 17 8.98 -15.70 -1.13
C TYR A 17 9.21 -17.08 -0.47
N ILE A 18 9.94 -17.12 0.64
CA ILE A 18 10.33 -18.37 1.34
C ILE A 18 9.25 -18.83 2.31
N ASP A 19 8.48 -17.89 2.84
CA ASP A 19 7.44 -18.08 3.87
C ASP A 19 6.02 -18.26 3.27
N GLY A 20 5.87 -18.08 1.95
CA GLY A 20 4.57 -18.08 1.27
C GLY A 20 3.73 -16.83 1.51
N GLY A 21 4.26 -15.82 2.20
CA GLY A 21 3.60 -14.55 2.49
C GLY A 21 3.49 -13.68 1.25
N ARG A 22 4.59 -13.49 0.53
CA ARG A 22 4.59 -12.77 -0.76
C ARG A 22 4.62 -13.76 -1.92
N LYS A 23 3.74 -13.53 -2.90
CA LYS A 23 3.66 -14.31 -4.14
C LYS A 23 3.98 -13.43 -5.35
N PRO A 24 4.62 -13.96 -6.40
CA PRO A 24 4.79 -13.20 -7.62
C PRO A 24 3.42 -12.97 -8.27
N ILE A 25 3.16 -11.74 -8.71
CA ILE A 25 1.94 -11.35 -9.44
C ILE A 25 2.16 -11.36 -10.95
N THR A 26 3.23 -12.01 -11.43
CA THR A 26 3.68 -11.94 -12.83
C THR A 26 2.60 -12.38 -13.82
N SER A 27 1.90 -13.49 -13.54
CA SER A 27 0.84 -14.01 -14.40
C SER A 27 -0.36 -13.05 -14.46
N TRP A 28 -0.76 -12.50 -13.31
CA TRP A 28 -1.80 -11.48 -13.23
C TRP A 28 -1.38 -10.21 -14.00
N LEU A 29 -0.18 -9.70 -13.75
CA LEU A 29 0.34 -8.48 -14.35
C LEU A 29 0.43 -8.61 -15.88
N TYR A 30 0.95 -9.73 -16.38
CA TYR A 30 1.01 -10.01 -17.81
C TYR A 30 -0.40 -10.00 -18.42
N THR A 31 -1.35 -10.70 -17.79
CA THR A 31 -2.74 -10.78 -18.26
C THR A 31 -3.43 -9.43 -18.25
N ALA A 32 -3.26 -8.65 -17.19
CA ALA A 32 -3.86 -7.33 -17.03
C ALA A 32 -3.36 -6.35 -18.12
N LEU A 33 -2.06 -6.38 -18.42
CA LEU A 33 -1.48 -5.56 -19.48
C LEU A 33 -1.87 -6.05 -20.89
N ALA A 34 -1.83 -7.36 -21.13
CA ALA A 34 -2.19 -7.94 -22.43
C ALA A 34 -3.66 -7.67 -22.79
N ARG A 35 -4.54 -7.62 -21.80
CA ARG A 35 -5.97 -7.30 -21.96
C ARG A 35 -6.28 -5.80 -21.90
N ASN A 36 -5.27 -4.95 -21.72
CA ASN A 36 -5.43 -3.51 -21.56
C ASN A 36 -6.48 -3.14 -20.49
N VAL A 37 -6.37 -3.75 -19.31
CA VAL A 37 -7.29 -3.49 -18.20
C VAL A 37 -7.30 -1.98 -17.90
N PRO A 38 -8.49 -1.34 -17.78
CA PRO A 38 -8.59 0.06 -17.42
C PRO A 38 -7.80 0.39 -16.14
N TYR A 39 -7.10 1.52 -16.12
CA TYR A 39 -6.12 1.80 -15.08
C TYR A 39 -6.73 1.89 -13.67
N ASP A 40 -7.96 2.39 -13.54
CA ASP A 40 -8.75 2.37 -12.31
C ASP A 40 -8.95 0.94 -11.81
N ARG A 41 -9.33 0.01 -12.70
CA ARG A 41 -9.51 -1.42 -12.34
C ARG A 41 -8.20 -2.10 -12.03
N PHE A 42 -7.13 -1.78 -12.76
CA PHE A 42 -5.78 -2.28 -12.49
C PHE A 42 -5.32 -1.90 -11.08
N VAL A 43 -5.50 -0.63 -10.69
CA VAL A 43 -5.12 -0.12 -9.38
C VAL A 43 -6.01 -0.68 -8.28
N ALA A 44 -7.34 -0.74 -8.49
CA ALA A 44 -8.28 -1.29 -7.53
C ALA A 44 -7.97 -2.76 -7.19
N GLN A 45 -7.62 -3.58 -8.19
CA GLN A 45 -7.23 -4.98 -8.00
C GLN A 45 -5.91 -5.16 -7.25
N LEU A 46 -5.07 -4.12 -7.14
CA LEU A 46 -3.85 -4.15 -6.34
C LEU A 46 -4.11 -3.67 -4.91
N ILE A 47 -5.01 -2.71 -4.71
CA ILE A 47 -5.37 -2.18 -3.39
C ILE A 47 -6.26 -3.17 -2.61
N ASN A 48 -7.25 -3.75 -3.28
CA ASN A 48 -8.13 -4.81 -2.76
C ASN A 48 -7.98 -6.08 -3.62
N PRO A 49 -6.91 -6.85 -3.42
CA PRO A 49 -6.58 -7.94 -4.33
C PRO A 49 -7.41 -9.20 -4.10
N GLY A 50 -7.71 -9.87 -5.21
CA GLY A 50 -7.99 -11.31 -5.21
C GLY A 50 -6.71 -12.14 -5.19
N ALA A 51 -6.84 -13.46 -5.15
CA ALA A 51 -5.72 -14.40 -4.97
C ALA A 51 -4.57 -14.24 -5.98
N GLU A 52 -4.85 -13.82 -7.22
CA GLU A 52 -3.81 -13.68 -8.26
C GLU A 52 -2.97 -12.40 -8.13
N ALA A 53 -3.48 -11.37 -7.46
CA ALA A 53 -2.83 -10.06 -7.31
C ALA A 53 -2.38 -9.78 -5.86
N GLU A 54 -2.67 -10.68 -4.92
CA GLU A 54 -2.46 -10.47 -3.49
C GLU A 54 -1.02 -10.20 -3.11
N GLY A 55 -0.05 -10.70 -3.87
CA GLY A 55 1.38 -10.53 -3.61
C GLY A 55 1.90 -9.08 -3.68
N PHE A 56 1.11 -8.13 -4.19
CA PHE A 56 1.44 -6.71 -4.10
C PHE A 56 1.11 -6.12 -2.72
N ALA A 57 -0.11 -6.33 -2.22
CA ALA A 57 -0.54 -5.81 -0.92
C ALA A 57 -0.02 -6.67 0.24
N ASN A 58 0.19 -7.97 0.01
CA ASN A 58 0.79 -8.86 0.99
C ASN A 58 2.28 -8.53 1.11
N GLY A 59 2.67 -8.15 2.32
CA GLY A 59 4.06 -7.91 2.69
C GLY A 59 4.86 -9.21 2.89
N ILE A 60 6.12 -9.03 3.24
CA ILE A 60 7.04 -10.09 3.68
C ILE A 60 6.65 -10.55 5.08
N LEU A 61 6.55 -11.86 5.31
CA LEU A 61 6.33 -12.46 6.64
C LEU A 61 7.67 -12.84 7.27
N TRP A 62 8.38 -11.83 7.79
CA TRP A 62 9.66 -12.03 8.42
C TRP A 62 9.63 -13.06 9.58
N ARG A 63 10.70 -13.86 9.68
CA ARG A 63 10.90 -14.78 10.81
C ARG A 63 11.54 -14.04 11.98
N GLY A 64 11.03 -14.26 13.18
CA GLY A 64 11.55 -13.66 14.41
C GLY A 64 10.95 -12.29 14.70
N ALA A 65 11.54 -11.58 15.67
CA ALA A 65 11.11 -10.23 16.02
C ALA A 65 11.44 -9.25 14.88
N VAL A 66 10.45 -8.46 14.48
CA VAL A 66 10.63 -7.39 13.49
C VAL A 66 10.19 -6.06 14.03
N ASN A 67 10.82 -5.01 13.49
CA ASN A 67 10.46 -3.62 13.76
C ASN A 67 8.99 -3.38 13.35
N ALA A 68 8.30 -2.52 14.09
CA ALA A 68 6.89 -2.20 13.87
C ALA A 68 6.62 -1.61 12.47
N SER A 69 7.60 -0.96 11.85
CA SER A 69 7.53 -0.47 10.47
C SER A 69 7.56 -1.56 9.40
N MET A 70 7.93 -2.80 9.78
CA MET A 70 8.06 -3.95 8.90
C MET A 70 6.93 -4.96 9.05
N VAL A 71 5.90 -4.66 9.84
CA VAL A 71 4.72 -5.54 9.89
C VAL A 71 3.93 -5.47 8.58
N PRO A 72 3.27 -6.56 8.13
CA PRO A 72 2.65 -6.61 6.81
C PRO A 72 1.66 -5.48 6.51
N PRO A 73 0.78 -5.05 7.44
CA PRO A 73 -0.11 -3.90 7.19
C PRO A 73 0.65 -2.60 6.90
N MET A 74 1.79 -2.36 7.56
CA MET A 74 2.62 -1.19 7.31
C MET A 74 3.32 -1.27 5.96
N GLN A 75 3.83 -2.45 5.58
CA GLN A 75 4.41 -2.68 4.27
C GLN A 75 3.41 -2.41 3.14
N ALA A 76 2.14 -2.81 3.32
CA ALA A 76 1.06 -2.55 2.37
C ALA A 76 0.81 -1.04 2.22
N ALA A 77 0.68 -0.32 3.35
CA ALA A 77 0.49 1.13 3.36
C ALA A 77 1.62 1.88 2.66
N GLN A 78 2.88 1.53 2.97
CA GLN A 78 4.05 2.10 2.29
C GLN A 78 4.01 1.86 0.78
N SER A 79 3.66 0.65 0.34
CA SER A 79 3.65 0.27 -1.07
C SER A 79 2.54 0.99 -1.84
N VAL A 80 1.33 1.02 -1.31
CA VAL A 80 0.17 1.71 -1.90
C VAL A 80 0.44 3.22 -2.00
N ALA A 81 0.91 3.83 -0.91
CA ALA A 81 1.20 5.25 -0.89
C ALA A 81 2.31 5.63 -1.89
N GLN A 82 3.38 4.85 -1.95
CA GLN A 82 4.50 5.13 -2.84
C GLN A 82 4.12 4.95 -4.30
N VAL A 83 3.46 3.85 -4.64
CA VAL A 83 3.16 3.50 -6.03
C VAL A 83 2.07 4.40 -6.62
N PHE A 84 0.95 4.56 -5.90
CA PHE A 84 -0.26 5.18 -6.47
C PHE A 84 -0.45 6.65 -6.09
N LEU A 85 0.21 7.13 -5.03
CA LEU A 85 0.07 8.51 -4.55
C LEU A 85 1.37 9.31 -4.64
N GLY A 86 2.49 8.66 -4.94
CA GLY A 86 3.81 9.29 -4.95
C GLY A 86 4.29 9.70 -3.55
N VAL A 87 3.74 9.09 -2.49
CA VAL A 87 3.99 9.45 -1.10
C VAL A 87 4.97 8.48 -0.45
N ASN A 88 6.00 9.01 0.20
CA ASN A 88 6.95 8.20 0.97
C ASN A 88 6.57 8.16 2.45
N LEU A 89 6.04 7.03 2.91
CA LEU A 89 5.71 6.77 4.32
C LEU A 89 6.83 6.04 5.09
N LYS A 90 8.00 5.81 4.50
CA LYS A 90 9.06 5.01 5.13
C LYS A 90 9.66 5.67 6.38
N CYS A 91 9.82 6.99 6.36
CA CYS A 91 10.19 7.72 7.58
C CYS A 91 9.02 7.74 8.57
N ALA A 92 7.84 8.10 8.05
CA ALA A 92 6.58 8.17 8.78
C ALA A 92 6.20 6.85 9.50
N SER A 93 6.72 5.69 9.09
CA SER A 93 6.40 4.41 9.75
C SER A 93 7.12 4.15 11.07
N CYS A 94 8.10 4.98 11.46
CA CYS A 94 8.80 4.88 12.75
C CYS A 94 8.62 6.15 13.61
N HIS A 95 8.55 7.32 12.98
CA HIS A 95 8.40 8.62 13.61
C HIS A 95 7.79 9.60 12.59
N ASP A 96 7.37 10.80 12.98
CA ASP A 96 6.91 11.81 12.02
C ASP A 96 8.00 12.14 10.98
N SER A 97 7.63 12.26 9.72
CA SER A 97 8.60 12.41 8.64
C SER A 97 9.43 13.70 8.77
N PHE A 98 10.74 13.60 8.54
CA PHE A 98 11.64 14.76 8.54
C PHE A 98 11.68 15.52 7.21
N ILE A 99 11.08 14.97 6.16
CA ILE A 99 11.23 15.46 4.77
C ILE A 99 9.90 15.74 4.08
N ASN A 100 8.78 15.44 4.73
CA ASN A 100 7.43 15.73 4.24
C ASN A 100 6.44 15.84 5.42
N GLU A 101 5.20 16.19 5.12
CA GLU A 101 4.15 16.48 6.10
C GLU A 101 3.55 15.25 6.80
N TYR A 102 3.91 14.03 6.39
CA TYR A 102 3.24 12.82 6.88
C TYR A 102 3.73 12.40 8.27
N THR A 103 2.79 12.16 9.15
CA THR A 103 3.01 11.79 10.55
C THR A 103 3.04 10.27 10.75
N LEU A 104 3.54 9.85 11.91
CA LEU A 104 3.42 8.48 12.40
C LEU A 104 1.98 8.00 12.41
N LYS A 105 1.05 8.86 12.82
CA LYS A 105 -0.38 8.59 12.81
C LYS A 105 -0.93 8.41 11.40
N ASP A 106 -0.38 9.08 10.38
CA ASP A 106 -0.77 8.88 8.98
C ASP A 106 -0.36 7.50 8.46
N ALA A 107 0.90 7.11 8.72
CA ALA A 107 1.40 5.81 8.31
C ALA A 107 0.61 4.67 8.98
N TYR A 108 0.43 4.75 10.30
CA TYR A 108 -0.38 3.78 11.04
C TYR A 108 -1.84 3.79 10.61
N GLY A 109 -2.42 4.95 10.34
CA GLY A 109 -3.82 5.03 9.95
C GLY A 109 -4.11 4.38 8.59
N LEU A 110 -3.20 4.53 7.62
CA LEU A 110 -3.29 3.81 6.35
C LEU A 110 -2.98 2.32 6.53
N ALA A 111 -2.00 1.97 7.37
CA ALA A 111 -1.69 0.57 7.70
C ALA A 111 -2.87 -0.14 8.35
N SER A 112 -3.64 0.55 9.18
CA SER A 112 -4.86 0.01 9.80
C SER A 112 -5.92 -0.38 8.76
N VAL A 113 -5.90 0.10 7.52
CA VAL A 113 -6.81 -0.39 6.46
C VAL A 113 -6.57 -1.87 6.16
N TYR A 114 -5.32 -2.32 6.29
CA TYR A 114 -4.87 -3.68 5.94
C TYR A 114 -4.75 -4.62 7.15
N SER A 115 -5.00 -4.14 8.37
CA SER A 115 -4.85 -4.95 9.58
C SER A 115 -6.13 -5.71 9.92
N GLU A 116 -5.99 -6.95 10.40
CA GLU A 116 -7.11 -7.77 10.90
C GLU A 116 -7.74 -7.19 12.18
N GLY A 117 -6.96 -6.47 12.98
CA GLY A 117 -7.42 -5.81 14.20
C GLY A 117 -6.71 -4.49 14.47
N PRO A 118 -6.97 -3.85 15.62
CA PRO A 118 -6.27 -2.64 16.04
C PRO A 118 -4.76 -2.87 16.07
N ILE A 119 -4.01 -1.89 15.55
CA ILE A 119 -2.54 -1.89 15.62
C ILE A 119 -2.10 -0.78 16.56
N GLU A 120 -1.26 -1.12 17.53
CA GLU A 120 -0.68 -0.13 18.44
C GLU A 120 0.39 0.69 17.71
N ILE A 121 0.33 2.02 17.85
CA ILE A 121 1.34 2.92 17.33
C ILE A 121 2.63 2.71 18.13
N ALA A 122 3.72 2.45 17.44
CA ALA A 122 5.05 2.34 18.03
C ALA A 122 5.97 3.42 17.44
N GLU A 123 6.54 4.25 18.30
CA GLU A 123 7.51 5.27 17.92
C GLU A 123 8.92 4.70 18.11
N CYS A 124 9.66 4.53 17.02
CA CYS A 124 10.98 3.89 17.02
C CYS A 124 10.97 2.54 17.77
N ASP A 125 10.02 1.66 17.43
CA ASP A 125 9.73 0.37 18.08
C ASP A 125 9.26 0.42 19.54
N LYS A 126 9.02 1.60 20.11
CA LYS A 126 8.47 1.76 21.45
C LYS A 126 6.95 1.89 21.38
N PRO A 127 6.16 0.94 21.94
CA PRO A 127 4.72 1.05 21.99
C PRO A 127 4.29 2.32 22.74
N THR A 128 3.29 3.02 22.21
CA THR A 128 2.83 4.31 22.76
C THR A 128 1.60 4.19 23.64
N GLY A 129 0.96 3.03 23.72
CA GLY A 129 -0.36 2.83 24.34
C GLY A 129 -1.54 3.32 23.50
N HIS A 130 -1.28 3.93 22.34
CA HIS A 130 -2.32 4.46 21.45
C HIS A 130 -2.52 3.55 20.24
N MET A 131 -3.78 3.26 19.91
CA MET A 131 -4.12 2.49 18.71
C MET A 131 -4.19 3.39 17.48
N GLY A 132 -3.69 2.89 16.35
CA GLY A 132 -3.86 3.49 15.04
C GLY A 132 -5.35 3.58 14.68
N GLN A 133 -5.76 4.72 14.15
CA GLN A 133 -7.11 4.93 13.65
C GLN A 133 -7.13 4.80 12.14
N VAL A 134 -8.00 3.93 11.62
CA VAL A 134 -8.19 3.74 10.18
C VAL A 134 -8.49 5.09 9.53
N LYS A 135 -7.64 5.50 8.61
CA LYS A 135 -7.85 6.69 7.78
C LYS A 135 -7.09 6.61 6.48
N PHE A 136 -7.55 7.41 5.52
CA PHE A 136 -6.79 7.72 4.33
C PHE A 136 -5.93 8.98 4.55
N LEU A 137 -4.86 9.14 3.76
CA LEU A 137 -3.95 10.28 3.85
C LEU A 137 -4.61 11.61 3.45
N TYR A 138 -5.67 11.54 2.64
CA TYR A 138 -6.39 12.69 2.10
C TYR A 138 -7.88 12.57 2.47
N GLY A 139 -8.23 12.94 3.70
CA GLY A 139 -9.60 12.80 4.21
C GLY A 139 -10.65 13.56 3.39
N GLU A 140 -10.23 14.61 2.67
CA GLU A 140 -11.07 15.36 1.73
C GLU A 140 -11.50 14.55 0.50
N LEU A 141 -10.79 13.47 0.16
CA LEU A 141 -11.13 12.59 -0.96
C LEU A 141 -12.08 11.46 -0.56
N GLY A 142 -12.25 11.22 0.75
CA GLY A 142 -13.15 10.23 1.30
C GLY A 142 -12.69 9.70 2.64
N MET A 143 -13.64 9.12 3.37
CA MET A 143 -13.41 8.46 4.67
C MET A 143 -13.55 6.96 4.53
N ILE A 144 -12.82 6.22 5.35
CA ILE A 144 -12.89 4.76 5.46
C ILE A 144 -13.56 4.45 6.80
N ASP A 145 -14.54 3.55 6.80
CA ASP A 145 -15.17 3.08 8.03
C ASP A 145 -14.20 2.18 8.80
N GLY A 146 -13.64 2.71 9.89
CA GLY A 146 -12.71 1.98 10.73
C GLY A 146 -13.31 0.79 11.48
N LYS A 147 -14.64 0.67 11.54
CA LYS A 147 -15.33 -0.47 12.17
C LYS A 147 -15.62 -1.61 11.20
N ALA A 148 -15.48 -1.37 9.90
CA ALA A 148 -15.72 -2.37 8.87
C ALA A 148 -14.63 -3.45 8.86
N ASP A 149 -14.95 -4.61 8.31
CA ASP A 149 -13.98 -5.69 8.13
C ASP A 149 -12.84 -5.27 7.17
N PRO A 150 -11.68 -5.97 7.18
CA PRO A 150 -10.54 -5.63 6.31
C PRO A 150 -10.88 -5.58 4.81
N ALA A 151 -11.76 -6.46 4.31
CA ALA A 151 -12.10 -6.47 2.88
C ALA A 151 -12.89 -5.22 2.50
N THR A 152 -13.86 -4.83 3.32
CA THR A 152 -14.65 -3.61 3.14
C THR A 152 -13.76 -2.35 3.22
N ARG A 153 -12.83 -2.29 4.17
CA ARG A 153 -11.88 -1.16 4.30
C ARG A 153 -10.97 -1.02 3.07
N LYS A 154 -10.43 -2.14 2.56
CA LYS A 154 -9.64 -2.16 1.32
C LYS A 154 -10.47 -1.74 0.11
N GLN A 155 -11.73 -2.16 0.03
CA GLN A 155 -12.64 -1.74 -1.04
C GLN A 155 -12.87 -0.22 -1.01
N GLN A 156 -13.18 0.35 0.15
CA GLN A 156 -13.34 1.79 0.32
C GLN A 156 -12.07 2.56 -0.06
N LEU A 157 -10.88 2.06 0.33
CA LEU A 157 -9.61 2.65 -0.07
C LEU A 157 -9.42 2.61 -1.61
N ALA A 158 -9.77 1.48 -2.24
CA ALA A 158 -9.68 1.34 -3.70
C ALA A 158 -10.60 2.34 -4.41
N ASP A 159 -11.84 2.49 -3.92
CA ASP A 159 -12.82 3.43 -4.48
C ASP A 159 -12.37 4.88 -4.33
N ILE A 160 -11.78 5.25 -3.17
CA ILE A 160 -11.23 6.60 -2.95
C ILE A 160 -10.04 6.87 -3.88
N ILE A 161 -9.07 5.95 -3.96
CA ILE A 161 -7.86 6.15 -4.75
C ILE A 161 -8.19 6.20 -6.25
N THR A 162 -9.12 5.38 -6.72
CA THR A 162 -9.47 5.29 -8.15
C THR A 162 -10.63 6.21 -8.54
N GLY A 163 -11.23 6.90 -7.57
CA GLY A 163 -12.32 7.83 -7.77
C GLY A 163 -11.94 9.03 -8.65
N ARG A 164 -12.91 9.51 -9.44
CA ARG A 164 -12.70 10.62 -10.40
C ARG A 164 -12.29 11.95 -9.73
N THR A 165 -12.59 12.12 -8.44
CA THR A 165 -12.21 13.29 -7.65
C THR A 165 -10.74 13.26 -7.24
N ASN A 166 -10.07 12.10 -7.28
CA ASN A 166 -8.66 11.98 -6.95
C ASN A 166 -7.75 12.29 -8.15
N GLY A 167 -7.34 13.56 -8.28
CA GLY A 167 -6.36 13.98 -9.29
C GLY A 167 -4.93 13.47 -9.05
N ARG A 168 -4.61 12.90 -7.88
CA ARG A 168 -3.24 12.49 -7.53
C ARG A 168 -2.83 11.19 -8.23
N LEU A 169 -3.74 10.23 -8.36
CA LEU A 169 -3.46 8.97 -9.06
C LEU A 169 -3.01 9.19 -10.52
N PRO A 170 -3.77 9.90 -11.38
CA PRO A 170 -3.35 10.15 -12.76
C PRO A 170 -2.07 11.00 -12.82
N ARG A 171 -1.92 12.01 -11.95
CA ARG A 171 -0.70 12.83 -11.91
C ARG A 171 0.54 11.99 -11.57
N THR A 172 0.43 11.08 -10.60
CA THR A 172 1.53 10.21 -10.19
C THR A 172 1.99 9.32 -11.34
N ILE A 173 1.07 8.63 -12.01
CA ILE A 173 1.45 7.73 -13.09
C ILE A 173 2.00 8.47 -14.31
N VAL A 174 1.37 9.60 -14.69
CA VAL A 174 1.85 10.41 -15.83
C VAL A 174 3.26 10.93 -15.58
N ASN A 175 3.55 11.45 -14.38
CA ASN A 175 4.90 11.92 -14.04
C ASN A 175 5.94 10.79 -14.11
N ARG A 176 5.60 9.58 -13.64
CA ARG A 176 6.49 8.41 -13.70
C ARG A 176 6.75 7.96 -15.13
N LEU A 177 5.72 7.97 -15.98
CA LEU A 177 5.86 7.62 -17.40
C LEU A 177 6.68 8.68 -18.13
N TRP A 178 6.44 9.98 -17.89
CA TRP A 178 7.25 11.04 -18.47
C TRP A 178 8.73 10.91 -18.12
N GLN A 179 9.07 10.71 -16.84
CA GLN A 179 10.45 10.48 -16.43
C GLN A 179 11.10 9.28 -17.14
N ARG A 180 10.31 8.31 -17.60
CA ARG A 180 10.83 7.11 -18.28
C ARG A 180 11.01 7.31 -19.79
N PHE A 181 10.23 8.19 -20.39
CA PHE A 181 10.18 8.36 -21.85
C PHE A 181 10.77 9.68 -22.35
N MET A 182 11.02 10.65 -21.46
CA MET A 182 11.66 11.93 -21.74
C MET A 182 12.91 12.09 -20.89
#